data_AF-A0A2D5YXP6-F1
#
_entry.id   AF-A0A2D5YXP6-F1
#
_cell.length_a   1.000
_cell.length_b   1.000
_cell.length_c   1.000
_cell.angle_alpha   90.00
_cell.angle_beta   90.00
_cell.angle_gamma   90.00
#
_symmetry.space_group_name_H-M   'P 1'
#
loop_
_entity.id
_entity.type
_entity.pdbx_description
1 polymer ?
#
loop_
_entity_poly.entity_id
_entity_poly.type
_entity_poly.pdbx_seq_one_letter_code
_entity_poly.pdbx_strand_id
1 'polypeptide(L)'
;MSKMIATFAALLVTAVALGTGPSTASATTVYDLTADWSNVNNPNGVWSYNEGANPLPFLPNWGSGIGVSWGRNQERTNPWVPVWYMSTGAETFGNDIQAGDVVVHTTDNSGSGQGPANVTWTATFDGIVDITGHVYMGRDIGRGNRWGLSLNTR
;
A
#
# COMPACT_ATOMS: atom_id res chain seq x y z
N MET A 1 39.63 -22.48 76.52
CA MET A 1 39.77 -21.77 75.23
C MET A 1 40.46 -22.73 74.27
N SER A 2 40.02 -23.14 73.09
CA SER A 2 38.78 -23.08 72.31
C SER A 2 38.88 -24.26 71.32
N LYS A 3 37.78 -24.98 71.05
CA LYS A 3 37.74 -26.06 70.05
C LYS A 3 37.62 -25.42 68.66
N MET A 4 38.42 -25.83 67.67
CA MET A 4 38.16 -25.49 66.26
C MET A 4 37.76 -26.74 65.48
N ILE A 5 36.49 -26.72 65.07
CA ILE A 5 35.84 -27.60 64.11
C ILE A 5 36.14 -27.02 62.72
N ALA A 6 36.64 -27.84 61.79
CA ALA A 6 36.76 -27.47 60.38
C ALA A 6 35.49 -27.93 59.65
N THR A 7 34.71 -26.97 59.14
CA THR A 7 33.54 -27.22 58.27
C THR A 7 33.91 -26.91 56.82
N PHE A 8 33.56 -27.83 55.93
CA PHE A 8 33.76 -27.80 54.48
C PHE A 8 32.99 -26.67 53.79
N ALA A 9 33.56 -26.11 52.73
CA ALA A 9 32.82 -25.36 51.70
C ALA A 9 33.10 -26.00 50.33
N ALA A 10 32.10 -26.68 49.79
CA ALA A 10 32.11 -27.19 48.41
C ALA A 10 31.79 -26.03 47.45
N LEU A 11 32.69 -25.81 46.49
CA LEU A 11 32.52 -24.80 45.44
C LEU A 11 31.58 -25.34 44.36
N LEU A 12 30.38 -24.78 44.24
CA LEU A 12 29.45 -25.08 43.15
C LEU A 12 29.79 -24.18 41.96
N VAL A 13 30.35 -24.75 40.90
CA VAL A 13 30.61 -24.04 39.63
C VAL A 13 29.38 -24.19 38.74
N THR A 14 28.61 -23.13 38.58
CA THR A 14 27.49 -23.08 37.62
C THR A 14 28.04 -22.76 36.23
N ALA A 15 27.94 -23.72 35.30
CA ALA A 15 28.28 -23.50 33.91
C ALA A 15 27.22 -22.59 33.24
N VAL A 16 27.64 -21.43 32.75
CA VAL A 16 26.81 -20.57 31.89
C VAL A 16 26.90 -21.13 30.47
N ALA A 17 25.83 -21.80 30.03
CA ALA A 17 25.70 -22.20 28.63
C ALA A 17 25.38 -20.96 27.78
N LEU A 18 26.37 -20.48 27.01
CA LEU A 18 26.17 -19.52 25.93
C LEU A 18 25.36 -20.21 24.83
N GLY A 19 24.03 -20.06 24.87
CA GLY A 19 23.14 -20.58 23.86
C GLY A 19 23.34 -19.83 22.54
N THR A 20 24.02 -20.46 21.58
CA THR A 20 23.97 -20.07 20.16
C THR A 20 22.65 -20.55 19.58
N GLY A 21 21.54 -19.93 19.99
CA GLY A 21 20.26 -20.15 19.34
C GLY A 21 20.30 -19.59 17.92
N PRO A 22 19.67 -20.24 16.93
CA PRO A 22 19.58 -19.68 15.59
C PRO A 22 18.82 -18.36 15.66
N SER A 23 19.44 -17.27 15.21
CA SER A 23 18.77 -16.00 14.96
C SER A 23 17.80 -16.21 13.81
N THR A 24 16.51 -16.34 14.12
CA THR A 24 15.46 -16.33 13.10
C THR A 24 15.47 -14.95 12.46
N ALA A 25 15.96 -14.85 11.22
CA ALA A 25 15.82 -13.63 10.43
C ALA A 25 14.33 -13.31 10.32
N SER A 26 13.94 -12.10 10.73
CA SER A 26 12.58 -11.62 10.51
C SER A 26 12.36 -11.53 9.00
N ALA A 27 11.33 -12.19 8.49
CA ALA A 27 10.95 -12.04 7.09
C ALA A 27 10.61 -10.57 6.82
N THR A 28 11.11 -10.02 5.73
CA THR A 28 10.71 -8.69 5.25
C THR A 28 9.24 -8.74 4.85
N THR A 29 8.41 -7.92 5.49
CA THR A 29 7.02 -7.74 5.05
C THR A 29 7.00 -6.91 3.77
N VAL A 30 6.41 -7.45 2.71
CA VAL A 30 6.21 -6.76 1.44
C VAL A 30 4.76 -6.34 1.34
N TYR A 31 4.53 -5.06 1.02
CA TYR A 31 3.22 -4.53 0.66
C TYR A 31 3.27 -4.15 -0.82
N ASP A 32 2.44 -4.79 -1.62
CA ASP A 32 2.45 -4.64 -3.08
C ASP A 32 1.10 -4.12 -3.53
N LEU A 33 1.08 -2.88 -4.04
CA LEU A 33 -0.15 -2.21 -4.43
C LEU A 33 -0.96 -3.01 -5.46
N THR A 34 -0.29 -3.74 -6.36
CA THR A 34 -0.95 -4.51 -7.42
C THR A 34 -1.49 -5.84 -6.86
N ALA A 35 -0.70 -6.54 -6.06
CA ALA A 35 -1.10 -7.81 -5.47
C ALA A 35 -2.17 -7.65 -4.37
N ASP A 36 -2.14 -6.51 -3.66
CA ASP A 36 -3.05 -6.18 -2.56
C ASP A 36 -4.33 -5.45 -3.02
N TRP A 37 -4.54 -5.31 -4.33
CA TRP A 37 -5.75 -4.69 -4.86
C TRP A 37 -7.01 -5.41 -4.37
N SER A 38 -8.03 -4.63 -3.98
CA SER A 38 -9.32 -5.17 -3.58
C SER A 38 -10.38 -4.80 -4.60
N ASN A 39 -11.23 -5.77 -4.92
CA ASN A 39 -12.46 -5.57 -5.67
C ASN A 39 -13.69 -5.39 -4.76
N VAL A 40 -13.49 -5.29 -3.44
CA VAL A 40 -14.60 -5.38 -2.47
C VAL A 40 -14.56 -4.28 -1.43
N ASN A 41 -13.37 -3.90 -0.96
CA ASN A 41 -13.22 -2.92 0.11
C ASN A 41 -12.28 -1.77 -0.29
N ASN A 42 -12.65 -0.55 0.07
CA ASN A 42 -11.77 0.60 0.09
C ASN A 42 -12.18 1.52 1.27
N PRO A 43 -11.33 1.70 2.29
CA PRO A 43 -9.97 1.15 2.44
C PRO A 43 -9.89 -0.39 2.48
N ASN A 44 -8.74 -0.96 2.10
CA ASN A 44 -8.41 -2.38 2.17
C ASN A 44 -7.14 -2.62 2.99
N GLY A 45 -7.30 -2.89 4.28
CA GLY A 45 -6.15 -3.08 5.17
C GLY A 45 -5.30 -1.82 5.26
N VAL A 46 -4.05 -1.90 4.81
CA VAL A 46 -3.10 -0.77 4.81
C VAL A 46 -3.30 0.21 3.65
N TRP A 47 -4.07 -0.18 2.62
CA TRP A 47 -4.25 0.60 1.40
C TRP A 47 -5.56 1.38 1.39
N SER A 48 -5.55 2.59 0.85
CA SER A 48 -6.77 3.37 0.57
C SER A 48 -6.62 4.19 -0.71
N TYR A 49 -7.59 4.10 -1.61
CA TYR A 49 -7.69 4.88 -2.85
C TYR A 49 -8.60 6.08 -2.63
N ASN A 50 -8.07 7.29 -2.81
CA ASN A 50 -8.72 8.50 -2.28
C ASN A 50 -8.84 9.61 -3.32
N GLU A 51 -9.73 10.53 -2.97
CA GLU A 51 -9.78 11.88 -3.48
C GLU A 51 -9.47 12.84 -2.32
N GLY A 52 -8.33 13.53 -2.35
CA GLY A 52 -7.80 14.20 -1.16
C GLY A 52 -7.72 13.24 0.03
N ALA A 53 -8.41 13.57 1.13
CA ALA A 53 -8.45 12.73 2.34
C ALA A 53 -9.64 11.74 2.39
N ASN A 54 -10.47 11.68 1.34
CA ASN A 54 -11.71 10.91 1.34
C ASN A 54 -11.52 9.60 0.54
N PRO A 55 -11.73 8.41 1.15
CA PRO A 55 -11.77 7.16 0.41
C PRO A 55 -12.87 7.18 -0.65
N LEU A 56 -12.53 6.72 -1.86
CA LEU A 56 -13.45 6.66 -2.98
C LEU A 56 -14.42 5.47 -2.85
N PRO A 57 -15.71 5.64 -3.19
CA PRO A 57 -16.69 4.57 -3.08
C PRO A 57 -16.53 3.51 -4.18
N PHE A 58 -17.13 2.35 -3.93
CA PHE A 58 -17.16 1.22 -4.87
C PHE A 58 -17.94 1.57 -6.14
N LEU A 59 -17.37 1.23 -7.30
CA LEU A 59 -18.05 1.22 -8.59
C LEU A 59 -17.93 -0.18 -9.22
N PRO A 60 -19.06 -0.85 -9.54
CA PRO A 60 -19.02 -2.18 -10.15
C PRO A 60 -18.48 -2.16 -11.59
N ASN A 61 -18.61 -1.02 -12.27
CA ASN A 61 -17.95 -0.69 -13.54
C ASN A 61 -17.89 0.83 -13.67
N TRP A 62 -16.87 1.34 -14.36
CA TRP A 62 -16.72 2.78 -14.64
C TRP A 62 -16.76 3.11 -16.13
N GLY A 63 -16.54 2.13 -17.00
CA GLY A 63 -16.52 2.34 -18.44
C GLY A 63 -16.38 1.05 -19.24
N SER A 64 -16.40 1.15 -20.57
CA SER A 64 -16.27 -0.01 -21.45
C SER A 64 -14.91 -0.68 -21.28
N GLY A 65 -14.92 -1.97 -20.94
CA GLY A 65 -13.71 -2.74 -20.67
C GLY A 65 -13.08 -2.48 -19.30
N ILE A 66 -13.65 -1.59 -18.49
CA ILE A 66 -13.18 -1.29 -17.13
C ILE A 66 -14.11 -1.95 -16.12
N GLY A 67 -13.56 -2.89 -15.36
CA GLY A 67 -14.28 -3.62 -14.31
C GLY A 67 -14.43 -2.80 -13.03
N VAL A 68 -14.33 -3.50 -11.90
CA VAL A 68 -14.43 -2.90 -10.57
C VAL A 68 -13.44 -1.74 -10.41
N SER A 69 -13.96 -0.63 -9.88
CA SER A 69 -13.24 0.62 -9.73
C SER A 69 -13.58 1.30 -8.40
N TRP A 70 -12.73 2.24 -7.98
CA TRP A 70 -12.96 3.15 -6.85
C TRP A 70 -13.14 4.56 -7.40
N GLY A 71 -14.35 5.10 -7.32
CA GLY A 71 -14.70 6.39 -7.92
C GLY A 71 -16.11 6.82 -7.51
N ARG A 72 -16.49 8.08 -7.76
CA ARG A 72 -17.80 8.59 -7.29
C ARG A 72 -18.99 8.30 -8.20
N ASN A 73 -18.79 8.07 -9.49
CA ASN A 73 -19.88 7.94 -10.45
C ASN A 73 -19.51 7.00 -11.62
N GLN A 74 -20.50 6.35 -12.23
CA GLN A 74 -20.39 5.28 -13.24
C GLN A 74 -20.75 5.69 -14.69
N GLU A 75 -21.54 6.75 -14.89
CA GLU A 75 -22.03 7.26 -16.21
C GLU A 75 -21.07 8.18 -17.02
N ARG A 76 -21.51 9.25 -17.72
CA ARG A 76 -20.60 10.25 -18.37
C ARG A 76 -21.00 11.72 -18.15
N THR A 77 -21.94 11.96 -17.25
CA THR A 77 -22.44 13.23 -16.70
C THR A 77 -21.75 13.69 -15.38
N ASN A 78 -20.77 14.60 -15.51
CA ASN A 78 -19.87 15.21 -14.49
C ASN A 78 -20.29 15.12 -12.98
N PRO A 79 -19.39 14.78 -12.01
CA PRO A 79 -17.94 14.55 -12.15
C PRO A 79 -17.52 13.07 -12.12
N TRP A 80 -16.54 12.74 -12.97
CA TRP A 80 -16.12 11.37 -13.33
C TRP A 80 -14.88 10.89 -12.61
N VAL A 81 -14.12 11.84 -12.06
CA VAL A 81 -12.72 11.68 -11.74
C VAL A 81 -12.41 12.44 -10.44
N PRO A 82 -11.61 11.86 -9.53
CA PRO A 82 -10.72 10.75 -9.81
C PRO A 82 -11.36 9.37 -9.73
N VAL A 83 -10.79 8.42 -10.48
CA VAL A 83 -11.12 6.99 -10.38
C VAL A 83 -9.84 6.17 -10.38
N TRP A 84 -9.84 5.10 -9.57
CA TRP A 84 -8.81 4.07 -9.58
C TRP A 84 -9.41 2.75 -10.04
N TYR A 85 -8.69 1.96 -10.82
CA TYR A 85 -9.11 0.62 -11.21
C TYR A 85 -7.90 -0.29 -11.44
N MET A 86 -8.12 -1.60 -11.30
CA MET A 86 -7.17 -2.61 -11.75
C MET A 86 -7.48 -2.95 -13.21
N SER A 87 -6.51 -2.80 -14.09
CA SER A 87 -6.67 -3.11 -15.50
C SER A 87 -6.86 -4.61 -15.72
N THR A 88 -7.79 -4.93 -16.62
CA THR A 88 -7.98 -6.31 -17.10
C THR A 88 -7.38 -6.53 -18.49
N GLY A 89 -6.81 -5.49 -19.10
CA GLY A 89 -6.37 -5.47 -20.50
C GLY A 89 -7.54 -5.45 -21.51
N ALA A 90 -8.77 -5.22 -21.06
CA ALA A 90 -9.98 -5.21 -21.89
C ALA A 90 -10.44 -3.80 -22.27
N GLU A 91 -9.70 -2.76 -21.86
CA GLU A 91 -9.99 -1.36 -22.12
C GLU A 91 -10.10 -1.09 -23.63
N THR A 92 -11.18 -0.43 -24.05
CA THR A 92 -11.49 -0.27 -25.49
C THR A 92 -10.97 1.04 -26.10
N PHE A 93 -10.00 1.70 -25.47
CA PHE A 93 -9.41 2.96 -25.94
C PHE A 93 -7.91 2.78 -26.17
N GLY A 94 -7.30 3.56 -27.08
CA GLY A 94 -5.85 3.52 -27.28
C GLY A 94 -5.11 3.90 -26.01
N ASN A 95 -4.29 2.98 -25.51
CA ASN A 95 -3.54 3.06 -24.25
C ASN A 95 -2.33 2.09 -24.28
N ASP A 96 -1.41 2.27 -23.35
CA ASP A 96 -0.24 1.42 -23.11
C ASP A 96 -0.38 0.58 -21.83
N ILE A 97 -1.60 0.50 -21.29
CA ILE A 97 -1.93 -0.18 -20.03
C ILE A 97 -1.92 -1.69 -20.26
N GLN A 98 -1.37 -2.43 -19.30
CA GLN A 98 -1.35 -3.89 -19.30
C GLN A 98 -2.28 -4.45 -18.22
N ALA A 99 -2.79 -5.65 -18.45
CA ALA A 99 -3.58 -6.36 -17.45
C ALA A 99 -2.75 -6.53 -16.15
N GLY A 100 -3.34 -6.16 -15.01
CA GLY A 100 -2.66 -6.15 -13.70
C GLY A 100 -2.09 -4.79 -13.29
N ASP A 101 -2.16 -3.76 -14.15
CA ASP A 101 -1.79 -2.41 -13.75
C ASP A 101 -2.87 -1.76 -12.88
N VAL A 102 -2.43 -1.08 -11.81
CA VAL A 102 -3.29 -0.18 -11.04
C VAL A 102 -3.28 1.19 -11.71
N VAL A 103 -4.43 1.56 -12.28
CA VAL A 103 -4.57 2.76 -13.10
C VAL A 103 -5.38 3.81 -12.38
N VAL A 104 -4.98 5.07 -12.54
CA VAL A 104 -5.75 6.23 -12.09
C VAL A 104 -6.12 7.13 -13.27
N HIS A 105 -7.40 7.46 -13.39
CA HIS A 105 -7.78 8.68 -14.08
C HIS A 105 -7.85 9.79 -13.05
N THR A 106 -6.83 10.64 -13.06
CA THR A 106 -6.68 11.75 -12.12
C THR A 106 -7.73 12.83 -12.34
N THR A 107 -7.84 13.72 -11.36
CA THR A 107 -8.75 14.85 -11.36
C THR A 107 -8.40 15.85 -12.46
N ASP A 108 -9.40 16.25 -13.24
CA ASP A 108 -9.32 17.35 -14.21
C ASP A 108 -10.52 18.29 -14.07
N ASN A 109 -10.83 19.10 -15.09
CA ASN A 109 -11.99 19.99 -15.09
C ASN A 109 -13.33 19.24 -14.91
N SER A 110 -13.38 17.96 -15.29
CA SER A 110 -14.52 17.05 -15.10
C SER A 110 -14.54 16.38 -13.72
N GLY A 111 -13.59 16.73 -12.85
CA GLY A 111 -13.52 16.37 -11.43
C GLY A 111 -13.46 17.60 -10.54
N SER A 112 -13.78 18.78 -11.07
CA SER A 112 -13.64 20.05 -10.36
C SER A 112 -14.37 20.02 -9.02
N GLY A 113 -13.61 20.01 -7.93
CA GLY A 113 -14.12 19.93 -6.55
C GLY A 113 -13.89 18.60 -5.84
N GLN A 114 -13.45 17.54 -6.55
CA GLN A 114 -13.21 16.21 -5.96
C GLN A 114 -11.80 16.07 -5.34
N GLY A 115 -10.95 17.09 -5.41
CA GLY A 115 -9.58 17.03 -4.85
C GLY A 115 -8.65 16.10 -5.64
N PRO A 116 -7.35 16.04 -5.31
CA PRO A 116 -6.38 15.24 -6.06
C PRO A 116 -6.53 13.74 -5.80
N ALA A 117 -6.42 12.92 -6.85
CA ALA A 117 -6.30 11.48 -6.71
C ALA A 117 -5.03 11.12 -5.92
N ASN A 118 -5.14 10.20 -4.97
CA ASN A 118 -3.98 9.60 -4.31
C ASN A 118 -4.28 8.18 -3.86
N VAL A 119 -3.21 7.43 -3.62
CA VAL A 119 -3.25 6.15 -2.92
C VAL A 119 -2.41 6.29 -1.66
N THR A 120 -2.96 5.86 -0.53
CA THR A 120 -2.29 5.92 0.77
C THR A 120 -1.97 4.50 1.23
N TRP A 121 -0.72 4.32 1.65
CA TRP A 121 -0.29 3.18 2.45
C TRP A 121 -0.13 3.61 3.91
N THR A 122 -0.71 2.86 4.83
CA THR A 122 -0.59 3.09 6.28
C THR A 122 0.33 2.07 6.90
N ALA A 123 1.49 2.52 7.39
CA ALA A 123 2.42 1.67 8.13
C ALA A 123 1.75 1.07 9.38
N THR A 124 1.96 -0.23 9.60
CA THR A 124 1.50 -0.94 10.82
C THR A 124 2.60 -1.11 11.85
N PHE A 125 3.76 -0.52 11.58
CA PHE A 125 4.96 -0.59 12.39
C PHE A 125 5.71 0.74 12.31
N ASP A 126 6.53 0.98 13.32
CA ASP A 126 7.48 2.09 13.32
C ASP A 126 8.83 1.58 12.80
N GLY A 127 9.30 2.12 11.68
CA GLY A 127 10.54 1.65 11.07
C GLY A 127 10.90 2.35 9.76
N ILE A 128 11.94 1.81 9.12
CA ILE A 128 12.38 2.23 7.80
C ILE A 128 11.64 1.37 6.76
N VAL A 129 11.21 2.00 5.67
CA VAL A 129 10.62 1.31 4.53
C VAL A 129 11.39 1.64 3.26
N ASP A 130 11.64 0.62 2.46
CA ASP A 130 12.12 0.77 1.09
C ASP A 130 10.92 0.82 0.16
N ILE A 131 10.81 1.89 -0.63
CA ILE A 131 9.73 2.06 -1.61
C ILE A 131 10.34 1.90 -3.00
N THR A 132 9.83 0.94 -3.76
CA THR A 132 10.25 0.68 -5.14
C THR A 132 9.02 0.55 -6.04
N GLY A 133 9.18 0.83 -7.33
CA GLY A 133 8.09 0.75 -8.30
C GLY A 133 8.26 1.73 -9.45
N HIS A 134 7.26 1.74 -10.34
CA HIS A 134 7.22 2.60 -11.51
C HIS A 134 5.88 3.30 -11.63
N VAL A 135 5.92 4.55 -12.10
CA VAL A 135 4.75 5.30 -12.55
C VAL A 135 5.02 5.70 -13.98
N TYR A 136 4.07 5.41 -14.87
CA TYR A 136 4.20 5.72 -16.28
C TYR A 136 2.89 6.29 -16.83
N MET A 137 2.96 6.94 -17.99
CA MET A 137 1.78 7.48 -18.65
C MET A 137 1.06 6.36 -19.41
N GLY A 138 -0.04 5.84 -18.87
CA GLY A 138 -0.81 4.77 -19.54
C GLY A 138 -1.54 5.23 -20.81
N ARG A 139 -1.64 6.54 -21.07
CA ARG A 139 -2.29 7.07 -22.27
C ARG A 139 -1.71 8.42 -22.69
N ASP A 140 -1.08 8.46 -23.86
CA ASP A 140 -0.58 9.71 -24.46
C ASP A 140 -1.58 10.29 -25.48
N ILE A 141 -2.28 11.33 -25.07
CA ILE A 141 -3.22 12.09 -25.90
C ILE A 141 -2.96 13.61 -25.81
N GLY A 142 -1.70 14.00 -25.56
CA GLY A 142 -1.34 15.41 -25.34
C GLY A 142 -1.77 15.96 -23.97
N ARG A 143 -1.95 15.08 -22.98
CA ARG A 143 -2.27 15.43 -21.58
C ARG A 143 -1.19 14.87 -20.65
N GLY A 144 -1.06 15.48 -19.47
CA GLY A 144 -0.02 15.13 -18.51
C GLY A 144 -0.54 15.08 -17.08
N ASN A 145 0.17 14.33 -16.24
CA ASN A 145 -0.01 14.30 -14.79
C ASN A 145 1.28 14.74 -14.11
N ARG A 146 1.14 15.42 -12.98
CA ARG A 146 2.22 15.62 -12.01
C ARG A 146 1.97 14.66 -10.87
N TRP A 147 3.00 13.95 -10.44
CA TRP A 147 2.92 13.02 -9.31
C TRP A 147 4.06 13.30 -8.33
N GLY A 148 3.88 12.86 -7.10
CA GLY A 148 4.88 12.92 -6.06
C GLY A 148 4.62 11.84 -5.01
N LEU A 149 5.66 11.52 -4.26
CA LEU A 149 5.60 10.65 -3.09
C LEU A 149 5.82 11.51 -1.85
N SER A 150 4.92 11.42 -0.89
CA SER A 150 4.98 12.19 0.36
C SER A 150 4.70 11.31 1.56
N LEU A 151 5.41 11.59 2.66
CA LEU A 151 5.00 11.12 3.98
C LEU A 151 3.90 12.07 4.48
N ASN A 152 2.75 11.53 4.90
CA ASN A 152 1.68 12.34 5.49
C ASN A 152 2.25 13.13 6.68
N THR A 153 2.42 14.45 6.52
CA THR A 153 2.76 15.32 7.64
C THR A 153 1.53 15.45 8.52
N ARG A 154 1.68 15.17 9.82
CA ARG A 154 0.64 15.45 10.82
C ARG A 154 0.20 16.91 10.77
#